data_AF-A0A167DWP2-F1
#
_entry.id   AF-A0A167DWP2-F1
#
_cell.length_a   1.000
_cell.length_b   1.000
_cell.length_c   1.000
_cell.angle_alpha   90.00
_cell.angle_beta   90.00
_cell.angle_gamma   90.00
#
_symmetry.space_group_name_H-M   'P 1'
#
loop_
_entity.id
_entity.type
_entity.pdbx_description
1 polymer ?
#
loop_
_entity_poly.entity_id
_entity_poly.type
_entity_poly.pdbx_seq_one_letter_code
_entity_poly.pdbx_strand_id
1 'polypeptide(L)'
;MNLMKLSSSKDNLLEKPLQYIHPELYLILIKELEHFNLHPYDVKAGAISNQVGITVFLRYGENLSHMKEHYWDWKTIKEDQVEVKEYFHSTGEDIKKALIADYFKMMKP
;
A
#
# COMPACT_ATOMS: atom_id res chain seq x y z
N MET A 1 -29.53 -21.75 -26.89
CA MET A 1 -30.31 -21.60 -25.65
C MET A 1 -29.62 -20.56 -24.80
N ASN A 2 -30.33 -19.49 -24.50
CA ASN A 2 -29.83 -18.25 -23.96
C ASN A 2 -30.09 -18.19 -22.44
N LEU A 3 -29.39 -17.26 -21.77
CA LEU A 3 -29.70 -16.66 -20.46
C LEU A 3 -29.09 -17.32 -19.21
N MET A 4 -27.82 -17.00 -18.96
CA MET A 4 -27.45 -16.52 -17.62
C MET A 4 -26.88 -15.10 -17.75
N LYS A 5 -27.76 -14.12 -17.53
CA LYS A 5 -27.40 -12.75 -17.19
C LYS A 5 -26.71 -12.78 -15.82
N LEU A 6 -25.39 -12.96 -15.78
CA LEU A 6 -24.62 -12.54 -14.62
C LEU A 6 -24.32 -11.05 -14.80
N SER A 7 -25.26 -10.27 -14.26
CA SER A 7 -25.00 -9.08 -13.46
C SER A 7 -23.76 -8.27 -13.83
N SER A 8 -24.03 -7.15 -14.51
CA SER A 8 -23.18 -5.98 -14.58
C SER A 8 -22.57 -5.60 -13.23
N SER A 9 -21.30 -5.94 -13.00
CA SER A 9 -20.46 -5.36 -11.93
C SER A 9 -19.01 -5.32 -12.41
N LYS A 10 -18.75 -4.53 -13.46
CA LYS A 10 -17.43 -3.92 -13.65
C LYS A 10 -17.28 -2.84 -12.57
N ASP A 11 -17.14 -3.25 -11.32
CA ASP A 11 -16.66 -2.34 -10.30
C ASP A 11 -15.25 -1.94 -10.72
N ASN A 12 -15.00 -0.65 -10.86
CA ASN A 12 -13.73 -0.11 -11.33
C ASN A 12 -12.57 -0.61 -10.45
N LEU A 13 -11.86 -1.65 -10.91
CA LEU A 13 -10.60 -2.17 -10.35
C LEU A 13 -9.41 -1.20 -10.54
N LEU A 14 -9.69 0.09 -10.75
CA LEU A 14 -8.66 1.10 -10.95
C LEU A 14 -8.08 1.47 -9.59
N GLU A 15 -6.76 1.29 -9.47
CA GLU A 15 -6.00 1.75 -8.32
C GLU A 15 -6.20 3.26 -8.13
N LYS A 16 -6.49 3.66 -6.88
CA LYS A 16 -6.54 5.07 -6.48
C LYS A 16 -5.60 5.28 -5.29
N PRO A 17 -5.17 6.53 -5.02
CA PRO A 17 -4.35 6.80 -3.84
C PRO A 17 -5.03 6.33 -2.55
N LEU A 18 -4.26 5.68 -1.67
CA LEU A 18 -4.78 5.08 -0.44
C LEU A 18 -5.53 6.10 0.42
N GLN A 19 -5.03 7.34 0.50
CA GLN A 19 -5.67 8.44 1.23
C GLN A 19 -7.10 8.75 0.79
N TYR A 20 -7.49 8.41 -0.45
CA TYR A 20 -8.85 8.60 -0.95
C TYR A 20 -9.75 7.39 -0.73
N ILE A 21 -9.17 6.18 -0.67
CA ILE A 21 -9.94 4.95 -0.46
C ILE A 21 -10.14 4.69 1.04
N HIS A 22 -9.07 4.81 1.84
CA HIS A 22 -9.11 4.52 3.27
C HIS A 22 -8.17 5.47 4.06
N PRO A 23 -8.64 6.69 4.39
CA PRO A 23 -7.81 7.71 5.06
C PRO A 23 -7.17 7.22 6.37
N GLU A 24 -7.88 6.41 7.15
CA GLU A 24 -7.35 5.89 8.42
C GLU A 24 -6.16 4.95 8.20
N LEU A 25 -6.18 4.16 7.12
CA LEU A 25 -5.11 3.21 6.82
C LEU A 25 -3.87 3.97 6.31
N TYR A 26 -4.11 5.04 5.55
CA TYR A 26 -3.06 5.98 5.16
C TYR A 26 -2.42 6.68 6.38
N LEU A 27 -3.20 7.07 7.38
CA LEU A 27 -2.67 7.66 8.61
C LEU A 27 -1.83 6.69 9.43
N ILE A 28 -2.20 5.41 9.47
CA ILE A 28 -1.37 4.37 10.11
C ILE A 28 -0.05 4.24 9.35
N LEU A 29 -0.09 4.13 8.02
CA LEU A 29 1.11 4.08 7.19
C LEU A 29 2.03 5.28 7.45
N ILE A 30 1.51 6.52 7.46
CA ILE A 30 2.34 7.71 7.70
C ILE A 30 3.04 7.63 9.06
N LYS A 31 2.32 7.26 10.12
CA LYS A 31 2.89 7.14 11.47
C LYS A 31 4.01 6.09 11.51
N GLU A 32 3.83 4.96 10.84
CA GLU A 32 4.87 3.94 10.77
C GLU A 32 6.08 4.39 9.94
N LEU A 33 5.89 5.13 8.85
CA LEU A 33 6.99 5.72 8.07
C LEU A 33 7.82 6.72 8.89
N GLU A 34 7.16 7.53 9.74
CA GLU A 34 7.83 8.51 10.61
C GLU A 34 8.84 7.84 11.56
N HIS A 35 8.57 6.64 12.06
CA HIS A 35 9.51 5.87 12.90
C HIS A 35 10.85 5.58 12.21
N PHE A 36 10.87 5.60 10.88
CA PHE A 36 12.07 5.36 10.07
C PHE A 36 12.69 6.63 9.49
N ASN A 37 12.14 7.82 9.82
CA ASN A 37 12.44 9.12 9.20
C ASN A 37 12.14 9.15 7.70
N LEU A 38 11.15 8.39 7.24
CA LEU A 38 10.69 8.40 5.85
C LEU A 38 9.61 9.46 5.68
N HIS A 39 9.74 10.29 4.65
CA HIS A 39 8.71 11.25 4.30
C HIS A 39 7.56 10.53 3.57
N PRO A 40 6.29 10.92 3.76
CA PRO A 40 5.18 10.36 2.99
C PRO A 40 5.31 10.45 1.46
N TYR A 41 6.22 11.29 0.95
CA TYR A 41 6.49 11.41 -0.49
C TYR A 41 7.51 10.40 -1.00
N ASP A 42 8.25 9.74 -0.10
CA ASP A 42 9.17 8.65 -0.45
C ASP A 42 8.40 7.38 -0.87
N VAL A 43 7.09 7.32 -0.58
CA VAL A 43 6.23 6.17 -0.82
C VAL A 43 4.93 6.60 -1.51
N LYS A 44 4.72 6.10 -2.72
CA LYS A 44 3.43 6.21 -3.41
C LYS A 44 2.51 5.09 -2.97
N ALA A 45 1.56 5.42 -2.10
CA ALA A 45 0.55 4.50 -1.58
C ALA A 45 -0.73 4.51 -2.45
N GLY A 46 -1.04 3.37 -3.06
CA GLY A 46 -2.27 3.13 -3.81
C GLY A 46 -3.09 2.01 -3.19
N ALA A 47 -4.36 1.92 -3.58
CA ALA A 47 -5.22 0.82 -3.18
C ALA A 47 -6.28 0.47 -4.23
N ILE A 48 -6.77 -0.75 -4.14
CA ILE A 48 -7.99 -1.24 -4.80
C ILE A 48 -8.85 -1.86 -3.70
N SER A 49 -10.08 -1.40 -3.54
CA SER A 49 -11.03 -1.93 -2.56
C SER A 49 -12.21 -2.60 -3.24
N ASN A 50 -12.75 -3.65 -2.62
CA ASN A 50 -13.98 -4.32 -3.03
C ASN A 50 -14.88 -4.56 -1.80
N GLN A 51 -15.92 -5.37 -1.96
CA GLN A 51 -16.88 -5.66 -0.89
C GLN A 51 -16.29 -6.48 0.27
N VAL A 52 -15.16 -7.16 0.05
CA VAL A 52 -14.55 -8.11 1.00
C VAL A 52 -13.32 -7.52 1.68
N GLY A 53 -12.60 -6.61 1.03
CA GLY A 53 -11.42 -5.99 1.60
C GLY A 53 -10.74 -4.97 0.70
N ILE A 54 -9.47 -4.74 0.97
CA ILE A 54 -8.61 -3.78 0.29
C ILE A 54 -7.23 -4.37 0.04
N THR A 55 -6.74 -4.21 -1.19
CA THR A 55 -5.33 -4.41 -1.53
C THR A 55 -4.64 -3.05 -1.51
N VAL A 56 -3.56 -2.93 -0.76
CA VAL A 56 -2.68 -1.75 -0.71
C VAL A 56 -1.39 -2.02 -1.46
N PHE A 57 -0.94 -1.03 -2.21
CA PHE A 57 0.31 -1.03 -2.97
C PHE A 57 1.19 0.11 -2.46
N LEU A 58 2.42 -0.20 -2.07
CA LEU A 58 3.43 0.77 -1.67
C LEU A 58 4.56 0.74 -2.69
N ARG A 59 4.73 1.83 -3.44
CA ARG A 59 5.81 1.97 -4.42
C ARG A 59 6.82 3.02 -3.98
N TYR A 60 8.10 2.72 -4.12
CA TYR A 60 9.18 3.53 -3.58
C TYR A 60 10.49 3.29 -4.32
N GLY A 61 11.50 4.09 -3.99
CA GLY A 61 12.82 4.10 -4.63
C GLY A 61 12.84 4.79 -5.98
N GLU A 62 13.97 4.66 -6.66
CA GLU A 62 14.22 5.37 -7.92
C GLU A 62 13.16 4.97 -8.97
N ASN A 63 12.51 5.97 -9.57
CA ASN A 63 11.44 5.76 -10.56
C ASN A 63 10.33 4.80 -10.08
N LEU A 64 10.12 4.66 -8.76
CA LEU A 64 9.16 3.72 -8.16
C LEU A 64 9.45 2.25 -8.53
N SER A 65 10.74 1.89 -8.63
CA SER A 65 11.18 0.55 -9.04
C SER A 65 10.84 -0.57 -8.05
N HIS A 66 10.58 -0.24 -6.79
CA HIS A 66 10.18 -1.22 -5.77
C HIS A 66 8.68 -1.15 -5.52
N MET A 67 8.08 -2.30 -5.27
CA MET A 67 6.68 -2.43 -4.92
C MET A 67 6.49 -3.48 -3.82
N LYS A 68 5.71 -3.12 -2.80
CA LYS A 68 5.14 -4.04 -1.83
C LYS A 68 3.63 -4.01 -1.97
N GLU A 69 3.00 -5.16 -1.84
CA GLU A 69 1.55 -5.28 -1.83
C GLU A 69 1.07 -6.11 -0.65
N HIS A 70 -0.13 -5.83 -0.18
CA HIS A 70 -0.80 -6.63 0.82
C HIS A 70 -2.31 -6.46 0.75
N TYR A 71 -3.03 -7.53 1.04
CA TYR A 71 -4.48 -7.54 1.11
C TYR A 71 -4.92 -7.76 2.55
N TRP A 72 -5.85 -6.92 3.01
CA TRP A 72 -6.60 -7.18 4.23
C TRP A 72 -8.08 -7.30 3.91
N ASP A 73 -8.75 -8.24 4.56
CA ASP A 73 -10.21 -8.19 4.62
C ASP A 73 -10.67 -7.07 5.57
N TRP A 74 -11.94 -6.66 5.44
CA TRP A 74 -12.48 -5.59 6.28
C TRP A 74 -12.56 -5.95 7.76
N LYS A 75 -12.59 -7.24 8.09
CA LYS A 75 -12.64 -7.72 9.47
C LYS A 75 -11.29 -7.48 10.15
N THR A 76 -10.18 -7.85 9.51
CA THR A 76 -8.83 -7.59 9.99
C THR A 76 -8.59 -6.11 10.23
N ILE A 77 -8.95 -5.24 9.28
CA ILE A 77 -8.77 -3.78 9.44
C ILE A 77 -9.54 -3.23 10.66
N LYS A 78 -10.72 -3.79 10.94
CA LYS A 78 -11.61 -3.31 12.00
C LYS A 78 -11.27 -3.90 13.37
N GLU A 79 -10.91 -5.17 13.42
CA GLU A 79 -10.77 -5.93 14.68
C GLU A 79 -9.30 -6.07 15.10
N ASP A 80 -8.36 -6.02 14.16
CA ASP A 80 -6.94 -6.27 14.41
C ASP A 80 -6.04 -5.21 13.73
N GLN A 81 -6.00 -4.03 14.33
CA GLN A 81 -5.06 -2.99 13.90
C GLN A 81 -3.60 -3.33 14.24
N VAL A 82 -3.33 -4.38 15.03
CA VAL A 82 -1.95 -4.76 15.36
C VAL A 82 -1.28 -5.34 14.13
N GLU A 83 -1.94 -6.28 13.45
CA GLU A 83 -1.44 -6.86 12.20
C GLU A 83 -1.11 -5.79 11.15
N VAL A 84 -2.03 -4.83 10.97
CA VAL A 84 -1.86 -3.72 10.01
C VAL A 84 -0.64 -2.86 10.35
N LYS A 85 -0.46 -2.53 11.64
CA LYS A 85 0.69 -1.73 12.11
C LYS A 85 1.99 -2.51 11.94
N GLU A 86 2.03 -3.78 12.32
CA GLU A 86 3.21 -4.62 12.18
C GLU A 86 3.65 -4.76 10.72
N TYR A 87 2.69 -4.94 9.79
CA TYR A 87 2.99 -4.96 8.37
C TYR A 87 3.60 -3.63 7.90
N PHE A 88 3.00 -2.50 8.24
CA PHE A 88 3.53 -1.19 7.82
C PHE A 88 4.86 -0.87 8.49
N HIS A 89 5.06 -1.28 9.73
CA HIS A 89 6.34 -1.15 10.44
C HIS A 89 7.45 -1.91 9.72
N SER A 90 7.22 -3.21 9.46
CA SER A 90 8.17 -4.05 8.73
C SER A 90 8.45 -3.50 7.33
N THR A 91 7.42 -3.00 6.66
CA THR A 91 7.56 -2.42 5.32
C THR A 91 8.33 -1.09 5.35
N GLY A 92 8.15 -0.26 6.39
CA GLY A 92 8.92 0.97 6.58
C GLY A 92 10.42 0.70 6.71
N GLU A 93 10.81 -0.36 7.42
CA GLU A 93 12.20 -0.79 7.51
C GLU A 93 12.77 -1.21 6.14
N ASP A 94 12.00 -1.99 5.38
CA ASP A 94 12.37 -2.43 4.03
C ASP A 94 12.52 -1.25 3.05
N ILE A 95 11.61 -0.28 3.12
CA ILE A 95 11.65 0.94 2.30
C ILE A 95 12.94 1.71 2.61
N LYS A 96 13.24 1.94 3.90
CA LYS A 96 14.47 2.65 4.30
C LYS A 96 15.72 1.98 3.75
N LYS A 97 15.82 0.65 3.85
CA LYS A 97 16.96 -0.11 3.31
C LYS A 97 17.08 0.05 1.80
N ALA A 98 15.96 0.00 1.06
CA ALA A 98 15.94 0.15 -0.38
C ALA A 98 16.36 1.56 -0.82
N LEU A 99 15.85 2.62 -0.18
CA LEU A 99 16.22 4.00 -0.50
C LEU A 99 17.71 4.27 -0.29
N ILE A 100 18.28 3.75 0.81
CA ILE A 100 19.73 3.83 1.06
C ILE A 100 20.50 3.09 -0.04
N ALA A 101 20.07 1.88 -0.40
CA ALA A 101 20.72 1.09 -1.43
C ALA A 101 20.68 1.77 -2.82
N ASP A 102 19.55 2.37 -3.19
CA ASP A 102 19.40 3.08 -4.46
C ASP A 102 20.25 4.34 -4.50
N TYR A 103 20.32 5.11 -3.40
CA TYR A 103 21.24 6.23 -3.28
C TYR A 103 22.70 5.84 -3.55
N PHE A 104 23.16 4.71 -2.99
CA PHE A 104 24.53 4.24 -3.23
C PHE A 104 24.78 3.76 -4.66
N LYS A 105 23.77 3.25 -5.38
CA LYS A 105 23.90 2.91 -6.80
C LYS A 105 24.14 4.15 -7.65
N MET A 106 23.44 5.25 -7.37
CA MET A 106 23.61 6.53 -8.07
C MET A 106 25.00 7.15 -7.85
N MET A 107 25.64 6.87 -6.71
CA MET A 107 26.96 7.41 -6.37
C MET A 107 28.15 6.58 -6.89
N LYS A 108 27.91 5.42 -7.49
CA LYS A 108 28.97 4.64 -8.14
C LYS A 108 28.99 4.98 -9.63
N PRO A 109 29.97 5.78 -10.12
CA PRO A 109 30.15 6.05 -11.54
C PRO A 109 30.54 4.80 -12.34
#